data_AF-A0A519BUD2-F1
#
_entry.id   AF-A0A519BUD2-F1
#
_cell.length_a   1.000
_cell.length_b   1.000
_cell.length_c   1.000
_cell.angle_alpha   90.00
_cell.angle_beta   90.00
_cell.angle_gamma   90.00
#
_symmetry.space_group_name_H-M   'P 1'
#
loop_
_entity.id
_entity.type
_entity.pdbx_description
1 polymer ?
#
loop_
_entity_poly.entity_id
_entity_poly.type
_entity_poly.pdbx_seq_one_letter_code
_entity_poly.pdbx_strand_id
1 'polypeptide(L)'
;MKEEKNLENLIDKNNIILFLSILIISFSFFFFLNSKTGIGFGITEILFSIAISIFATFSLIWSRSIISKNKYLGIIVGLLLVVLFEYSLYNKYSGLYTNFFAITIFTICFIYLGKYFLNSKRIELNQKNK
;
A
#
# COMPACT_ATOMS: atom_id res chain seq x y z
N MET A 1 16.82 11.66 19.87
CA MET A 1 17.73 11.15 18.81
C MET A 1 17.31 9.85 18.12
N LYS A 2 16.98 8.73 18.80
CA LYS A 2 16.46 7.50 18.12
C LYS A 2 15.03 7.66 17.60
N GLU A 3 14.19 8.41 18.31
CA GLU A 3 12.79 8.67 17.94
C GLU A 3 12.65 9.63 16.75
N GLU A 4 13.45 10.69 16.69
CA GLU A 4 13.45 11.64 15.55
C GLU A 4 13.83 10.95 14.22
N LYS A 5 14.82 10.04 14.23
CA LYS A 5 15.18 9.22 13.07
C LYS A 5 14.08 8.25 12.61
N ASN A 6 13.19 7.84 13.51
CA ASN A 6 12.05 7.00 13.16
C ASN A 6 10.94 7.82 12.49
N LEU A 7 10.70 9.05 12.97
CA LEU A 7 9.75 9.99 12.36
C LEU A 7 10.18 10.44 10.96
N GLU A 8 11.46 10.74 10.75
CA GLU A 8 11.99 11.06 9.41
C GLU A 8 11.83 9.91 8.41
N ASN A 9 12.00 8.66 8.86
CA ASN A 9 11.77 7.48 8.01
C ASN A 9 10.28 7.27 7.68
N LEU A 10 9.38 7.75 8.52
CA LEU A 10 7.94 7.65 8.32
C LEU A 10 7.46 8.68 7.29
N ILE A 11 8.01 9.90 7.35
CA ILE A 11 7.78 11.00 6.39
C ILE A 11 8.84 10.99 5.27
N ASP A 12 9.13 9.80 4.73
CA ASP A 12 9.99 9.65 3.57
C ASP A 12 9.21 10.06 2.30
N LYS A 13 9.85 10.74 1.35
CA LYS A 13 9.27 11.12 0.05
C LYS A 13 8.62 9.93 -0.66
N ASN A 14 9.21 8.74 -0.54
CA ASN A 14 8.63 7.51 -1.12
C ASN A 14 7.28 7.13 -0.49
N ASN A 15 7.10 7.35 0.82
CA ASN A 15 5.87 7.04 1.52
C ASN A 15 4.76 8.04 1.19
N ILE A 16 5.11 9.32 1.02
CA ILE A 16 4.16 10.36 0.58
C ILE A 16 3.67 10.07 -0.84
N ILE A 17 4.57 9.71 -1.75
CA ILE A 17 4.21 9.34 -3.13
C ILE A 17 3.27 8.12 -3.10
N LEU A 18 3.63 7.08 -2.33
CA LEU A 18 2.79 5.88 -2.17
C LEU A 18 1.39 6.24 -1.67
N PHE A 19 1.30 7.05 -0.61
CA PHE A 19 0.03 7.49 -0.05
C PHE A 19 -0.84 8.23 -1.08
N LEU A 20 -0.26 9.21 -1.78
CA LEU A 20 -0.96 9.98 -2.81
C LEU A 20 -1.41 9.09 -3.98
N SER A 21 -0.57 8.15 -4.43
CA SER A 21 -0.94 7.20 -5.48
C SER A 21 -2.13 6.34 -5.07
N ILE A 22 -2.11 5.75 -3.88
CA ILE A 22 -3.21 4.93 -3.38
C ILE A 22 -4.47 5.78 -3.17
N LEU A 23 -4.33 7.01 -2.68
CA LEU A 23 -5.45 7.94 -2.50
C LEU A 23 -6.14 8.24 -3.83
N ILE A 24 -5.39 8.63 -4.86
CA ILE A 24 -5.94 8.94 -6.20
C ILE A 24 -6.67 7.72 -6.78
N ILE A 25 -6.10 6.52 -6.61
CA ILE A 25 -6.69 5.28 -7.13
C ILE A 25 -7.96 4.91 -6.35
N SER A 26 -7.96 5.07 -5.03
CA SER A 26 -9.14 4.84 -4.19
C SER A 26 -10.27 5.80 -4.54
N PHE A 27 -9.96 7.09 -4.68
CA PHE A 27 -10.91 8.09 -5.16
C PHE A 27 -11.49 7.73 -6.53
N SER A 28 -10.63 7.35 -7.47
CA SER A 28 -11.05 6.96 -8.81
C SER A 28 -11.97 5.73 -8.76
N PHE A 29 -11.64 4.73 -7.93
CA PHE A 29 -12.47 3.55 -7.74
C PHE A 29 -13.87 3.90 -7.23
N PHE A 30 -13.98 4.67 -6.15
CA PHE A 30 -15.30 5.06 -5.63
C PHE A 30 -16.07 5.98 -6.58
N PHE A 31 -15.37 6.83 -7.34
CA PHE A 31 -15.98 7.65 -8.37
C PHE A 31 -16.61 6.80 -9.47
N PHE A 32 -15.86 5.86 -10.04
CA PHE A 32 -16.37 4.94 -11.07
C PHE A 32 -17.46 4.00 -10.54
N LEU A 33 -17.30 3.52 -9.30
CA LEU A 33 -18.31 2.70 -8.64
C LEU A 33 -19.63 3.46 -8.53
N ASN A 34 -19.58 4.72 -8.09
CA ASN A 34 -20.75 5.58 -8.01
C ASN A 34 -21.43 5.80 -9.37
N SER A 35 -20.65 6.05 -10.43
CA SER A 35 -21.22 6.21 -11.79
C SER A 35 -22.02 4.98 -12.25
N LYS A 36 -21.72 3.80 -11.71
CA LYS A 36 -22.39 2.54 -12.03
C LYS A 36 -23.58 2.21 -11.15
N THR A 37 -23.52 2.57 -9.86
CA THR A 37 -24.56 2.22 -8.88
C THR A 37 -25.60 3.32 -8.70
N GLY A 38 -25.28 4.57 -9.06
CA GLY A 38 -26.19 5.71 -8.94
C GLY A 38 -26.46 6.15 -7.50
N ILE A 39 -25.67 5.66 -6.52
CA ILE A 39 -25.90 5.88 -5.08
C ILE A 39 -25.49 7.29 -4.61
N GLY A 40 -24.83 8.07 -5.48
CA GLY A 40 -24.29 9.39 -5.17
C GLY A 40 -22.86 9.29 -4.62
N PHE A 41 -21.96 10.14 -5.11
CA PHE A 41 -20.61 10.28 -4.56
C PHE A 41 -20.65 11.41 -3.54
N GLY A 42 -20.40 11.09 -2.28
CA GLY A 42 -20.51 12.01 -1.17
C GLY A 42 -19.35 11.95 -0.21
N ILE A 43 -19.59 12.46 1.00
CA ILE A 43 -18.59 12.57 2.06
C ILE A 43 -18.13 11.19 2.52
N THR A 44 -19.01 10.18 2.48
CA THR A 44 -18.72 8.80 2.86
C THR A 44 -17.62 8.18 1.99
N GLU A 45 -17.69 8.33 0.68
CA GLU A 45 -16.72 7.78 -0.29
C GLU A 45 -15.36 8.45 -0.14
N ILE A 46 -15.36 9.77 0.12
CA ILE A 46 -14.15 10.55 0.40
C ILE A 46 -13.46 10.02 1.67
N LEU A 47 -14.23 9.87 2.76
CA LEU A 47 -13.70 9.37 4.03
C LEU A 47 -13.18 7.93 3.89
N PHE A 48 -13.90 7.06 3.18
CA PHE A 48 -13.44 5.70 2.89
C PHE A 48 -12.17 5.68 2.06
N SER A 49 -12.05 6.54 1.05
CA SER A 49 -10.85 6.66 0.22
C SER A 49 -9.62 7.07 1.04
N ILE A 50 -9.80 8.02 1.95
CA ILE A 50 -8.74 8.46 2.87
C ILE A 50 -8.39 7.35 3.86
N ALA A 51 -9.38 6.70 4.46
CA ALA A 51 -9.15 5.63 5.42
C ALA A 51 -8.39 4.45 4.78
N ILE A 52 -8.78 4.07 3.57
CA ILE A 52 -8.12 3.01 2.80
C ILE A 52 -6.67 3.39 2.48
N SER A 53 -6.42 4.61 2.00
CA SER A 53 -5.06 5.01 1.63
C SER A 53 -4.14 5.09 2.84
N ILE A 54 -4.62 5.57 3.99
CA ILE A 54 -3.88 5.56 5.26
C ILE A 54 -3.56 4.11 5.65
N PHE A 55 -4.59 3.24 5.70
CA PHE A 55 -4.43 1.86 6.15
C PHE A 55 -3.47 1.06 5.25
N ALA A 56 -3.62 1.16 3.93
CA ALA A 56 -2.77 0.47 2.97
C ALA A 56 -1.31 0.97 3.04
N THR A 57 -1.12 2.29 3.14
CA THR A 57 0.22 2.88 3.27
C THR A 57 0.89 2.41 4.57
N PHE A 58 0.17 2.45 5.69
CA PHE A 58 0.71 2.00 6.98
C PHE A 58 1.06 0.51 6.96
N SER A 59 0.23 -0.32 6.34
CA SER A 59 0.48 -1.75 6.16
C SER A 59 1.75 -2.03 5.35
N LEU A 60 2.01 -1.25 4.29
CA LEU A 60 3.22 -1.36 3.48
C LEU A 60 4.47 -0.84 4.21
N ILE A 61 4.36 0.26 4.96
CA ILE A 61 5.45 0.77 5.82
C ILE A 61 5.80 -0.27 6.89
N TRP A 62 4.79 -0.88 7.49
CA TRP A 62 4.99 -1.95 8.47
C TRP A 62 5.68 -3.16 7.83
N SER A 63 5.26 -3.57 6.63
CA SER A 63 5.91 -4.63 5.87
C SER A 63 7.36 -4.29 5.53
N ARG A 64 7.66 -3.04 5.15
CA ARG A 64 9.04 -2.53 4.95
C ARG A 64 9.89 -2.68 6.22
N SER A 65 9.32 -2.39 7.40
CA SER A 65 10.00 -2.58 8.68
C SER A 65 10.39 -4.06 8.89
N ILE A 66 9.52 -5.00 8.50
CA ILE A 66 9.82 -6.44 8.57
C ILE A 66 10.88 -6.84 7.54
N ILE A 67 10.82 -6.34 6.29
CA ILE A 67 11.81 -6.61 5.23
C ILE A 67 13.24 -6.26 5.67
N SER A 68 13.40 -5.22 6.49
CA SER A 68 14.72 -4.83 7.02
C SER A 68 15.32 -5.86 7.99
N LYS A 69 14.48 -6.69 8.63
CA LYS A 69 14.89 -7.75 9.56
C LYS A 69 14.94 -9.12 8.88
N ASN A 70 13.93 -9.43 8.07
CA ASN A 70 13.83 -10.66 7.30
C ASN A 70 13.09 -10.38 5.99
N LYS A 71 13.83 -10.40 4.89
CA LYS A 71 13.34 -10.02 3.55
C LYS A 71 12.17 -10.87 3.08
N TYR A 72 12.28 -12.18 3.22
CA TYR A 72 11.26 -13.12 2.73
C TYR A 72 9.99 -13.01 3.56
N LEU A 73 10.12 -12.97 4.89
CA LEU A 73 8.98 -12.81 5.79
C LEU A 73 8.24 -11.49 5.51
N GLY A 74 8.96 -10.39 5.31
CA GLY A 74 8.36 -9.09 5.04
C GLY A 74 7.61 -9.02 3.71
N ILE A 75 8.12 -9.67 2.65
CA ILE A 75 7.37 -9.80 1.38
C ILE A 75 6.10 -10.62 1.59
N ILE A 76 6.20 -11.79 2.22
CA ILE A 76 5.06 -12.69 2.40
C ILE A 76 3.96 -11.98 3.20
N VAL A 77 4.32 -11.31 4.29
CA VAL A 77 3.38 -10.53 5.10
C VAL A 77 2.75 -9.40 4.27
N GLY A 78 3.56 -8.64 3.52
CA GLY A 78 3.06 -7.55 2.69
C GLY A 78 2.09 -8.01 1.61
N LEU A 79 2.42 -9.08 0.87
CA LEU A 79 1.54 -9.65 -0.15
C LEU A 79 0.25 -10.21 0.46
N LEU A 80 0.35 -10.90 1.61
CA LEU A 80 -0.80 -11.45 2.29
C LEU A 80 -1.76 -10.35 2.77
N LEU A 81 -1.24 -9.23 3.28
CA LEU A 81 -2.06 -8.07 3.66
C LEU A 81 -2.77 -7.45 2.45
N VAL A 82 -2.09 -7.32 1.31
CA VAL A 82 -2.70 -6.80 0.08
C VAL A 82 -3.82 -7.73 -0.41
N VAL A 83 -3.59 -9.04 -0.43
CA VAL A 83 -4.60 -10.03 -0.84
C VAL A 83 -5.80 -10.03 0.10
N LEU A 84 -5.59 -9.98 1.42
CA LEU A 84 -6.69 -9.90 2.40
C LEU A 84 -7.50 -8.62 2.22
N PHE A 85 -6.83 -7.50 1.97
CA PHE A 85 -7.47 -6.22 1.73
C PHE A 85 -8.34 -6.25 0.45
N GLU A 86 -7.79 -6.76 -0.65
CA GLU A 86 -8.51 -6.93 -1.92
C GLU A 86 -9.69 -7.89 -1.78
N TYR A 87 -9.50 -9.01 -1.08
CA TYR A 87 -10.57 -9.98 -0.80
C TYR A 87 -11.72 -9.34 0.00
N SER A 88 -11.39 -8.54 1.02
CA SER A 88 -12.40 -7.82 1.81
C SER A 88 -13.18 -6.82 0.97
N LEU A 89 -12.54 -6.14 0.02
CA LEU A 89 -13.23 -5.24 -0.91
C LEU A 89 -14.08 -6.01 -1.91
N TYR A 90 -13.57 -7.11 -2.46
CA TYR A 90 -14.27 -7.95 -3.43
C TYR A 90 -15.56 -8.54 -2.87
N ASN A 91 -15.55 -8.96 -1.60
CA ASN A 91 -16.75 -9.45 -0.92
C ASN A 91 -17.88 -8.42 -0.86
N LYS A 92 -17.56 -7.12 -0.85
CA LYS A 92 -18.56 -6.04 -0.77
C LYS A 92 -18.87 -5.42 -2.13
N TYR A 93 -17.89 -5.37 -3.01
CA TYR A 93 -17.98 -4.73 -4.32
C TYR A 93 -17.48 -5.72 -5.37
N SER A 94 -18.34 -6.59 -5.88
CA SER A 94 -17.97 -7.51 -6.97
C SER A 94 -18.18 -6.84 -8.33
N GLY A 95 -17.16 -6.82 -9.19
CA GLY A 95 -17.30 -6.31 -10.56
C GLY A 95 -15.99 -6.01 -11.26
N LEU A 96 -16.09 -5.63 -12.54
CA LEU A 96 -14.92 -5.29 -13.38
C LEU A 96 -14.08 -4.16 -12.78
N TYR A 97 -14.71 -3.13 -12.22
CA TYR A 97 -14.00 -1.99 -11.62
C TYR A 97 -13.19 -2.41 -10.39
N THR A 98 -13.71 -3.33 -9.58
CA THR A 98 -12.98 -3.89 -8.43
C THR A 98 -11.79 -4.72 -8.89
N ASN A 99 -11.93 -5.49 -9.97
CA ASN A 99 -10.81 -6.23 -10.54
C ASN A 99 -9.70 -5.28 -11.04
N PHE A 100 -10.06 -4.23 -11.78
CA PHE A 100 -9.10 -3.22 -12.23
C PHE A 100 -8.43 -2.50 -11.06
N PHE A 101 -9.19 -2.15 -10.03
CA PHE A 101 -8.66 -1.55 -8.80
C PHE A 101 -7.67 -2.48 -8.11
N ALA A 102 -8.04 -3.75 -7.91
CA ALA A 102 -7.19 -4.77 -7.30
C ALA A 102 -5.88 -4.93 -8.08
N ILE A 103 -5.94 -5.15 -9.39
CA ILE A 103 -4.74 -5.30 -10.23
C ILE A 103 -3.82 -4.07 -10.13
N THR A 104 -4.40 -2.87 -10.13
CA THR A 104 -3.64 -1.61 -10.05
C THR A 104 -2.97 -1.46 -8.68
N ILE A 105 -3.70 -1.68 -7.59
CA ILE A 105 -3.18 -1.63 -6.22
C ILE A 105 -2.11 -2.69 -6.02
N PHE A 106 -2.38 -3.93 -6.42
CA PHE A 106 -1.41 -5.03 -6.35
C PHE A 106 -0.12 -4.67 -7.06
N THR A 107 -0.19 -4.12 -8.27
CA THR A 107 0.98 -3.71 -9.05
C THR A 107 1.81 -2.66 -8.31
N ILE A 108 1.18 -1.62 -7.76
CA ILE A 108 1.88 -0.55 -7.02
C ILE A 108 2.52 -1.11 -5.75
N CYS A 109 1.78 -1.92 -4.99
CA CYS A 109 2.29 -2.56 -3.78
C CYS A 109 3.47 -3.47 -4.09
N PHE A 110 3.38 -4.26 -5.17
CA PHE A 110 4.44 -5.15 -5.62
C PHE A 110 5.70 -4.39 -6.01
N ILE A 111 5.57 -3.31 -6.78
CA ILE A 111 6.71 -2.44 -7.16
C ILE A 111 7.34 -1.83 -5.90
N TYR A 112 6.53 -1.32 -4.97
CA TYR A 112 7.02 -0.72 -3.73
C TYR A 112 7.80 -1.75 -2.89
N LEU A 113 7.20 -2.90 -2.58
CA LEU A 113 7.86 -3.96 -1.79
C LEU A 113 9.10 -4.52 -2.50
N GLY A 114 9.02 -4.72 -3.83
CA GLY A 114 10.13 -5.18 -4.66
C GLY A 114 11.34 -4.25 -4.61
N LYS A 115 11.13 -2.93 -4.66
CA LYS A 115 12.19 -1.94 -4.51
C LYS A 115 12.93 -2.08 -3.17
N TYR A 116 12.21 -2.27 -2.07
CA TYR A 116 12.83 -2.46 -0.75
C TYR A 116 13.52 -3.81 -0.59
N PHE A 117 12.97 -4.87 -1.17
CA PHE A 117 13.60 -6.18 -1.18
C PHE A 117 14.97 -6.17 -1.89
N LEU A 118 15.02 -5.57 -3.08
CA LEU A 118 16.26 -5.45 -3.85
C LEU A 118 17.30 -4.59 -3.13
N ASN A 119 16.88 -3.44 -2.56
CA ASN A 119 17.78 -2.57 -1.82
C ASN A 119 18.30 -3.20 -0.53
N SER A 120 17.50 -4.04 0.14
CA SER A 120 17.92 -4.73 1.37
C SER A 120 19.13 -5.67 1.12
N LYS A 121 19.25 -6.27 -0.08
CA LYS A 121 20.42 -7.09 -0.47
C LYS A 121 21.72 -6.30 -0.53
N ARG A 122 21.66 -5.02 -0.89
CA ARG A 122 22.83 -4.13 -0.94
C ARG A 122 23.36 -3.80 0.46
N ILE A 123 22.49 -3.72 1.47
CA ILE A 123 22.85 -3.41 2.85
C ILE A 123 23.60 -4.59 3.51
N GLU A 124 23.11 -5.82 3.32
CA GLU A 124 23.79 -7.02 3.82
C GLU A 124 25.19 -7.21 3.23
N LEU A 125 25.39 -6.92 1.94
CA LEU A 125 26.71 -7.02 1.28
C LEU A 125 27.72 -6.02 1.86
N ASN A 126 27.30 -4.79 2.15
CA ASN A 126 28.16 -3.77 2.72
C ASN A 126 28.52 -4.05 4.19
N GLN A 127 27.69 -4.79 4.92
CA GLN A 127 28.00 -5.22 6.29
C GLN A 127 28.95 -6.42 6.32
N LYS A 128 28.93 -7.30 5.32
CA LYS A 128 29.88 -8.41 5.20
C LYS A 128 31.29 -7.99 4.77
N ASN A 129 31.43 -6.84 4.13
CA ASN A 129 32.70 -6.30 3.64
C ASN A 129 33.37 -5.30 4.61
N LYS A 130 32.85 -5.17 5.83
CA LYS A 130 33.44 -4.43 6.95
C LYS A 130 33.85 -5.39 8.04
#